data_AF-A0A2M7ZH82-F1
#
_entry.id   AF-A0A2M7ZH82-F1
#
_cell.length_a   1.000
_cell.length_b   1.000
_cell.length_c   1.000
_cell.angle_alpha   90.00
_cell.angle_beta   90.00
_cell.angle_gamma   90.00
#
_symmetry.space_group_name_H-M   'P 1'
#
loop_
_entity.id
_entity.type
_entity.pdbx_description
1 polymer ?
#
loop_
_entity_poly.entity_id
_entity_poly.type
_entity_poly.pdbx_seq_one_letter_code
_entity_poly.pdbx_strand_id
1 'polypeptide(L)' 'MFSKLYSSATYGINAYLVEVETHFQAQVPTFTIVGLPDNAVKESRERVTAAIK' A
#
# COMPACT_ATOMS: atom_id res chain seq x y z
N MET A 1 9.96 11.78 1.96
CA MET A 1 10.83 10.59 1.96
C MET A 1 10.28 9.61 0.96
N PHE A 2 11.06 9.30 -0.08
CA PHE A 2 10.71 8.27 -1.06
C PHE A 2 11.29 6.93 -0.60
N SER A 3 10.52 5.86 -0.68
CA SER A 3 10.95 4.51 -0.30
C SER A 3 10.36 3.48 -1.24
N LYS A 4 11.14 2.43 -1.51
CA LYS A 4 10.81 1.32 -2.39
C LYS A 4 10.90 0.01 -1.62
N LEU A 5 9.89 -0.84 -1.74
CA LEU A 5 9.80 -2.11 -1.03
C LEU A 5 9.22 -3.21 -1.91
N TYR A 6 9.52 -4.46 -1.57
CA TYR A 6 9.01 -5.64 -2.26
C TYR A 6 7.96 -6.33 -1.39
N SER A 7 6.87 -6.73 -2.02
CA SER A 7 5.78 -7.51 -1.46
C SER A 7 5.48 -8.68 -2.41
N SER A 8 4.53 -9.53 -2.06
CA SER A 8 4.09 -10.64 -2.89
C SER A 8 2.58 -10.82 -2.81
N ALA A 9 1.97 -11.17 -3.93
CA ALA A 9 0.57 -11.56 -4.01
C ALA A 9 0.44 -12.90 -4.72
N THR A 10 -0.56 -13.69 -4.34
CA THR A 10 -0.89 -14.94 -5.03
C THR A 10 -1.93 -14.69 -6.11
N TYR A 11 -1.73 -15.28 -7.29
CA TYR A 11 -2.76 -15.34 -8.32
C TYR A 11 -2.87 -16.78 -8.83
N GLY A 12 -3.93 -17.45 -8.39
CA GLY A 12 -4.05 -18.90 -8.48
C GLY A 12 -2.98 -19.60 -7.64
N ILE A 13 -2.18 -20.46 -8.28
CA ILE A 13 -1.07 -21.19 -7.64
C ILE A 13 0.28 -20.46 -7.74
N ASN A 14 0.32 -19.34 -8.44
CA ASN A 14 1.56 -18.61 -8.71
C ASN A 14 1.75 -17.46 -7.72
N ALA A 15 2.99 -17.24 -7.30
CA ALA A 15 3.39 -16.07 -6.55
C ALA A 15 3.86 -14.97 -7.51
N TYR A 16 3.37 -13.76 -7.30
CA TYR A 16 3.73 -12.58 -8.06
C TYR A 16 4.47 -11.62 -7.13
N LEU A 17 5.67 -11.21 -7.54
CA LEU A 17 6.41 -10.16 -6.87
C LEU A 17 5.70 -8.82 -7.14
N VAL A 18 5.37 -8.10 -6.09
CA VAL A 18 4.74 -6.79 -6.15
C VAL A 18 5.74 -5.76 -5.66
N GLU A 19 6.12 -4.85 -6.54
CA GLU A 19 6.97 -3.72 -6.19
C GLU A 19 6.10 -2.55 -5.74
N VAL A 20 6.40 -1.98 -4.58
CA VAL A 20 5.63 -0.88 -3.99
C VAL A 20 6.53 0.31 -3.76
N GLU A 21 6.08 1.47 -4.23
CA GLU A 21 6.74 2.75 -4.03
C GLU A 21 5.88 3.62 -3.12
N THR A 22 6.54 4.32 -2.20
CA THR A 22 5.88 5.18 -1.21
C THR A 22 6.58 6.51 -1.15
N HIS A 23 5.81 7.56 -0.92
CA HIS A 23 6.33 8.90 -0.70
C HIS A 23 5.61 9.55 0.47
N PHE A 24 6.39 9.99 1.45
CA PHE A 24 5.88 10.67 2.65
C PHE A 24 6.23 12.16 2.63
N GLN A 25 5.22 13.01 2.88
CA GLN A 25 5.37 14.45 3.08
C GLN A 25 4.66 14.86 4.38
N ALA A 26 5.39 15.49 5.29
CA ALA A 26 4.94 15.77 6.67
C ALA A 26 3.76 16.75 6.80
N GLN A 27 3.36 17.43 5.72
CA GLN A 27 2.35 18.49 5.75
C GLN A 27 0.98 18.06 5.22
N VAL A 28 0.86 16.85 4.68
CA VAL A 28 -0.38 16.39 4.04
C VAL A 28 -0.99 15.25 4.87
N PRO A 29 -2.14 15.46 5.55
CA PRO A 29 -2.82 14.42 6.32
C PRO A 29 -3.63 13.47 5.43
N THR A 30 -3.09 13.09 4.29
CA THR A 30 -3.79 12.28 3.27
C THR A 30 -2.98 11.03 2.96
N PHE A 31 -3.66 9.88 3.00
CA PHE A 31 -3.13 8.61 2.52
C PHE A 31 -3.87 8.22 1.22
N THR A 32 -3.18 8.36 0.09
CA THR A 32 -3.69 7.97 -1.23
C THR A 32 -2.96 6.73 -1.73
N ILE A 33 -3.71 5.77 -2.27
CA ILE A 33 -3.19 4.58 -2.95
C ILE A 33 -3.60 4.68 -4.44
N VAL A 34 -2.63 4.49 -5.34
CA VAL A 34 -2.81 4.54 -6.80
C VAL A 34 -2.38 3.22 -7.43
N GLY A 35 -2.59 3.05 -8.74
CA GLY A 35 -2.25 1.80 -9.45
C GLY A 35 -3.40 0.78 -9.51
N LEU A 36 -4.64 1.27 -9.48
CA LEU A 36 -5.86 0.44 -9.53
C LEU A 36 -5.91 -0.66 -8.45
N PRO A 37 -5.74 -0.29 -7.16
CA PRO A 37 -5.80 -1.27 -6.08
C PRO A 37 -7.21 -1.86 -5.98
N ASP A 38 -7.26 -3.13 -5.55
CA ASP A 38 -8.51 -3.79 -5.20
C ASP A 38 -9.09 -3.24 -3.88
N ASN A 39 -10.27 -3.73 -3.50
CA ASN A 39 -10.94 -3.25 -2.29
C ASN A 39 -10.21 -3.69 -1.01
N ALA A 40 -9.62 -4.88 -0.98
CA ALA A 40 -8.90 -5.39 0.20
C ALA A 40 -7.70 -4.50 0.55
N VAL A 41 -6.96 -4.00 -0.45
CA VAL A 41 -5.87 -3.05 -0.26
C VAL A 41 -6.40 -1.69 0.20
N LYS A 42 -7.53 -1.21 -0.37
CA LYS A 42 -8.15 0.06 0.06
C LYS A 42 -8.61 0.02 1.52
N GLU A 43 -9.21 -1.08 1.96
CA GLU A 43 -9.62 -1.27 3.36
C GLU A 43 -8.41 -1.42 4.30
N SER A 44 -7.32 -2.02 3.83
CA SER A 44 -6.08 -2.15 4.61
C SER A 44 -5.54 -0.79 5.05
N ARG A 45 -5.68 0.23 4.20
CA ARG A 45 -5.33 1.62 4.54
C ARG A 45 -6.03 2.10 5.82
N GLU A 46 -7.32 1.79 5.97
CA GLU A 46 -8.10 2.22 7.13
C GLU A 46 -7.62 1.52 8.41
N ARG A 47 -7.32 0.23 8.33
CA ARG A 47 -6.71 -0.53 9.44
C ARG A 47 -5.36 0.05 9.86
N VAL A 48 -4.48 0.33 8.90
CA VAL A 48 -3.17 0.94 9.17
C VAL A 48 -3.33 2.31 9.79
N THR A 49 -4.23 3.14 9.26
CA THR A 49 -4.50 4.48 9.79
C THR A 49 -5.02 4.42 11.23
N ALA A 50 -5.92 3.47 11.54
CA ALA A 50 -6.43 3.26 12.88
C ALA A 50 -5.36 2.76 13.87
N ALA A 51 -4.37 1.99 13.41
CA ALA A 51 -3.31 1.45 14.25
C ALA A 51 -2.18 2.46 14.55
N ILE A 52 -1.98 3.45 13.68
CA ILE A 52 -0.94 4.49 13.84
C ILE A 52 -1.44 5.67 14.70
N LYS A 53 -2.77 5.87 14.75
CA LYS A 53 -3.40 6.91 15.58
C LYS A 53 -3.37 6.56 17.06
#